data_AF-A0A7X6R1H8-F1
#
_entry.id   AF-A0A7X6R1H8-F1
#
_cell.length_a   1.000
_cell.length_b   1.000
_cell.length_c   1.000
_cell.angle_alpha   90.00
_cell.angle_beta   90.00
_cell.angle_gamma   90.00
#
_symmetry.space_group_name_H-M   'P 1'
#
loop_
_entity.id
_entity.type
_entity.pdbx_description
1 polymer ?
#
loop_
_entity_poly.entity_id
_entity_poly.type
_entity_poly.pdbx_seq_one_letter_code
_entity_poly.pdbx_strand_id
1 'polypeptide(L)'
;MKKRILAAVLVLSLIVIGAHLGYRAAFGPRTIRAVFASATAIYPGDDVRVAGVEVGRIVSIQPRGTSAEMVLAVDRDVPIPADAKVVIVAQSLVGARYVQLTPAYRSQGPTLPNGAVIPLERTAVPVEWDEVKTQLTRLATELGPGLDLAGSSTGRFIDRAADAMAGNGDKLRQTLAQLSGIGRVLADGSGDIVGIITELQHFVTVLRDSDVQIVEFQNRLASLSSVLDDSRSELDAALSELSVAVADVQRFVAANRSGASEQVQRLAEVTRNLVDHRGDVEELLHIFPTSIANFYNIYNPDTATEAGVFVVNNFSSPVQFVCSSIASLEQTTTAEAARKCRDYLGPVIGLLNFNYLPFPVNPLHGPTARPESLIYTEDHLIPQVVATESPPPPMPSTADILFPGGRR
;
A
#
# COMPACT_ATOMS: atom_id res chain seq x y z
N MET A 1 -50.28 -43.79 31.95
CA MET A 1 -49.87 -42.38 32.15
C MET A 1 -48.61 -42.00 31.37
N LYS A 2 -47.48 -42.71 31.52
CA LYS A 2 -46.20 -42.39 30.85
C LYS A 2 -46.28 -42.17 29.31
N LYS A 3 -47.03 -43.02 28.58
CA LYS A 3 -47.21 -42.89 27.11
C LYS A 3 -47.99 -41.63 26.68
N ARG A 4 -48.95 -41.17 27.48
CA ARG A 4 -49.74 -39.95 27.20
C ARG A 4 -48.93 -38.68 27.46
N ILE A 5 -48.11 -38.69 28.52
CA ILE A 5 -47.17 -37.60 28.82
C ILE A 5 -46.12 -37.50 27.71
N LEU A 6 -45.56 -38.63 27.28
CA LEU A 6 -44.59 -38.66 26.18
C LEU A 6 -45.19 -38.10 24.87
N ALA A 7 -46.41 -38.50 24.52
CA ALA A 7 -47.10 -37.99 23.34
C ALA A 7 -47.37 -36.47 23.43
N ALA A 8 -47.81 -35.98 24.59
CA ALA A 8 -48.05 -34.55 24.81
C ALA A 8 -46.77 -33.71 24.69
N VAL A 9 -45.65 -34.19 25.25
CA VAL A 9 -44.34 -33.54 25.13
C VAL A 9 -43.89 -33.50 23.66
N LEU A 10 -44.08 -34.59 22.92
CA LEU A 10 -43.68 -34.68 21.51
C LEU A 10 -44.48 -33.73 20.62
N VAL A 11 -45.80 -33.65 20.82
CA VAL A 11 -46.67 -32.68 20.12
C VAL A 11 -46.30 -31.24 20.46
N LEU A 12 -46.07 -30.93 21.75
CA LEU A 12 -45.66 -29.60 22.17
C LEU A 12 -44.30 -29.21 21.55
N SER A 13 -43.34 -30.13 21.52
CA SER A 13 -42.04 -29.89 20.88
C SER A 13 -42.17 -29.62 19.37
N LEU A 14 -43.03 -30.35 18.67
CA LEU A 14 -43.32 -30.10 17.25
C LEU A 14 -43.96 -28.72 17.01
N ILE A 15 -44.90 -28.30 17.87
CA ILE A 15 -45.53 -26.98 17.78
C ILE A 15 -44.49 -25.88 18.01
N VAL A 16 -43.64 -26.02 19.04
CA VAL A 16 -42.58 -25.05 19.35
C VAL A 16 -41.56 -24.97 18.22
N ILE A 17 -41.12 -26.11 17.67
CA ILE A 17 -40.21 -26.15 16.52
C ILE A 17 -40.86 -25.50 15.29
N GLY A 18 -42.13 -25.82 15.01
CA GLY A 18 -42.88 -25.24 13.90
C GLY A 18 -43.05 -23.72 14.02
N ALA A 19 -43.40 -23.24 15.22
CA ALA A 19 -43.50 -21.81 15.51
C ALA A 19 -42.15 -21.11 15.39
N HIS A 20 -41.07 -21.72 15.89
CA HIS A 20 -39.72 -21.17 15.79
C HIS A 20 -39.24 -21.08 14.33
N LEU A 21 -39.45 -22.14 13.54
CA LEU A 21 -39.11 -22.15 12.11
C LEU A 21 -39.94 -21.12 11.33
N GLY A 22 -41.24 -21.03 11.61
CA GLY A 22 -42.12 -20.02 11.01
C GLY A 22 -41.68 -18.60 11.34
N TYR A 23 -41.33 -18.33 12.60
CA TYR A 23 -40.80 -17.04 13.04
C TYR A 23 -39.47 -16.71 12.36
N ARG A 24 -38.53 -17.66 12.28
CA ARG A 24 -37.24 -17.47 11.57
C ARG A 24 -37.44 -17.24 10.07
N ALA A 25 -38.40 -17.89 9.43
CA ALA A 25 -38.70 -17.66 8.01
C ALA A 25 -39.32 -16.27 7.77
N ALA A 26 -40.20 -15.81 8.67
CA ALA A 26 -40.88 -14.53 8.57
C ALA A 26 -39.99 -13.34 8.96
N PHE A 27 -39.18 -13.47 10.01
CA PHE A 27 -38.45 -12.37 10.66
C PHE A 27 -36.93 -12.56 10.71
N GLY A 28 -36.40 -13.68 10.22
CA GLY A 28 -34.96 -13.93 10.21
C GLY A 28 -34.20 -13.12 9.14
N PRO A 29 -32.86 -13.04 9.29
CA PRO A 29 -31.99 -12.32 8.36
C PRO A 29 -32.05 -12.90 6.95
N ARG A 30 -31.76 -12.07 5.95
CA ARG A 30 -31.59 -12.49 4.57
C ARG A 30 -30.26 -13.22 4.43
N THR A 31 -30.29 -14.41 3.82
CA THR A 31 -29.10 -15.21 3.54
C THR A 31 -28.61 -14.92 2.13
N ILE A 32 -27.31 -14.64 1.98
CA ILE A 32 -26.65 -14.45 0.67
C ILE A 32 -25.45 -15.40 0.63
N ARG A 33 -25.26 -16.14 -0.47
CA ARG A 33 -24.06 -16.94 -0.69
C ARG A 33 -23.12 -16.19 -1.62
N ALA A 34 -21.83 -16.13 -1.31
CA ALA A 34 -20.82 -15.49 -2.15
C ALA A 34 -19.63 -16.43 -2.34
N VAL A 35 -19.16 -16.59 -3.57
CA VAL A 35 -18.04 -17.48 -3.91
C VAL A 35 -16.79 -16.65 -4.13
N PHE A 36 -15.73 -16.89 -3.37
CA PHE A 36 -14.45 -16.19 -3.45
C PHE A 36 -13.33 -17.11 -3.94
N ALA A 37 -12.29 -16.52 -4.52
CA ALA A 37 -11.08 -17.25 -4.90
C ALA A 37 -10.27 -17.74 -3.67
N SER A 38 -10.36 -17.02 -2.55
CA SER A 38 -9.70 -17.37 -1.29
C SER A 38 -10.52 -16.88 -0.10
N ALA A 39 -10.30 -17.50 1.07
CA ALA A 39 -10.84 -17.11 2.36
C ALA A 39 -9.73 -16.91 3.40
N THR A 40 -8.59 -16.34 3.00
CA THR A 40 -7.48 -16.04 3.91
C THR A 40 -7.91 -15.00 4.96
N ALA A 41 -7.55 -15.23 6.22
CA ALA A 41 -7.75 -14.32 7.36
C ALA A 41 -9.15 -13.69 7.45
N ILE A 42 -10.18 -14.50 7.17
CA ILE A 42 -11.58 -14.14 7.34
C ILE A 42 -12.32 -15.34 7.94
N TYR A 43 -13.21 -15.09 8.88
CA TYR A 43 -13.76 -16.11 9.78
C TYR A 43 -15.28 -16.01 9.90
N PRO A 44 -15.96 -17.14 10.22
CA PRO A 44 -17.35 -17.08 10.68
C PRO A 44 -17.47 -16.16 11.90
N GLY A 45 -18.45 -15.25 11.85
CA GLY A 45 -18.65 -14.21 12.85
C GLY A 45 -18.16 -12.82 12.42
N ASP A 46 -17.29 -12.72 11.42
CA ASP A 46 -16.81 -11.42 10.93
C ASP A 46 -17.94 -10.60 10.29
N ASP A 47 -17.74 -9.28 10.29
CA ASP A 47 -18.76 -8.32 9.87
C ASP A 47 -19.06 -8.41 8.38
N VAL A 48 -20.33 -8.18 8.07
CA VAL A 48 -20.82 -7.88 6.73
C VAL A 48 -21.31 -6.44 6.71
N ARG A 49 -20.77 -5.63 5.80
CA ARG A 49 -20.96 -4.18 5.78
C ARG A 49 -21.48 -3.67 4.44
N VAL A 50 -22.22 -2.57 4.49
CA VAL A 50 -22.62 -1.77 3.32
C VAL A 50 -22.16 -0.33 3.57
N ALA A 51 -21.38 0.23 2.65
CA ALA A 51 -20.80 1.57 2.81
C ALA A 51 -20.09 1.80 4.17
N GLY A 52 -19.47 0.75 4.72
CA GLY A 52 -18.74 0.79 5.99
C GLY A 52 -19.59 0.55 7.25
N VAL A 53 -20.92 0.48 7.14
CA VAL A 53 -21.85 0.21 8.26
C VAL A 53 -22.09 -1.29 8.38
N GLU A 54 -22.01 -1.85 9.58
CA GLU A 54 -22.38 -3.25 9.87
C GLU A 54 -23.87 -3.48 9.60
N VAL A 55 -24.16 -4.49 8.79
CA VAL A 55 -25.53 -4.87 8.39
C VAL A 55 -25.73 -6.39 8.53
N GLY A 56 -24.81 -7.10 9.17
CA GLY A 56 -24.83 -8.55 9.20
C GLY A 56 -23.49 -9.17 9.56
N ARG A 57 -23.44 -10.50 9.45
CA ARG A 57 -22.25 -11.31 9.78
C ARG A 57 -22.08 -12.52 8.86
N ILE A 58 -20.86 -13.03 8.79
CA ILE A 58 -20.55 -14.30 8.12
C ILE A 58 -21.05 -15.46 8.98
N VAL A 59 -21.92 -16.30 8.43
CA VAL A 59 -22.46 -17.48 9.12
C VAL A 59 -21.49 -18.64 9.03
N SER A 60 -20.95 -18.88 7.85
CA SER A 60 -20.07 -20.02 7.61
C SER A 60 -19.25 -19.87 6.33
N ILE A 61 -18.12 -20.55 6.28
CA ILE A 61 -17.23 -20.59 5.12
C ILE A 61 -17.01 -22.07 4.76
N GLN A 62 -17.28 -22.44 3.51
CA GLN A 62 -17.09 -23.79 2.99
C GLN A 62 -16.06 -23.79 1.85
N PRO A 63 -14.98 -24.57 1.95
CA PRO A 63 -14.06 -24.76 0.83
C PRO A 63 -14.74 -25.54 -0.31
N ARG A 64 -14.48 -25.10 -1.54
CA ARG A 64 -15.03 -25.62 -2.80
C ARG A 64 -13.88 -25.79 -3.81
N GLY A 65 -13.02 -26.77 -3.58
CA GLY A 65 -11.84 -27.00 -4.43
C GLY A 65 -10.87 -25.82 -4.36
N THR A 66 -10.79 -25.05 -5.45
CA THR A 66 -9.96 -23.83 -5.58
C THR A 66 -10.69 -22.54 -5.22
N SER A 67 -11.85 -22.63 -4.57
CA SER A 67 -12.67 -21.48 -4.18
C SER A 67 -13.24 -21.69 -2.77
N ALA A 68 -13.81 -20.65 -2.18
CA ALA A 68 -14.51 -20.70 -0.90
C ALA A 68 -15.90 -20.07 -1.03
N GLU A 69 -16.94 -20.81 -0.64
CA GLU A 69 -18.30 -20.31 -0.55
C GLU A 69 -18.56 -19.79 0.86
N MET A 70 -18.97 -18.52 0.98
CA MET A 70 -19.36 -17.91 2.25
C MET A 70 -20.87 -17.73 2.30
N VAL A 71 -21.46 -18.07 3.44
CA VAL A 71 -22.86 -17.80 3.77
C VAL A 71 -22.92 -16.55 4.62
N LEU A 72 -23.55 -15.50 4.12
CA LEU A 72 -23.71 -14.20 4.77
C LEU A 72 -25.14 -14.08 5.30
N ALA A 73 -25.29 -13.68 6.56
CA ALA A 73 -26.56 -13.27 7.13
C ALA A 73 -26.60 -11.74 7.17
N VAL A 74 -27.50 -11.15 6.41
CA VAL A 74 -27.70 -9.70 6.28
C VAL A 74 -29.06 -9.33 6.86
N ASP A 75 -29.12 -8.21 7.56
CA ASP A 75 -30.36 -7.68 8.13
C ASP A 75 -31.42 -7.48 7.05
N ARG A 76 -32.65 -7.90 7.35
CA ARG A 76 -33.74 -7.98 6.37
C ARG A 76 -34.16 -6.60 5.84
N ASP A 77 -34.00 -5.57 6.65
CA ASP A 77 -34.40 -4.19 6.34
C ASP A 77 -33.38 -3.44 5.47
N VAL A 78 -32.22 -4.06 5.21
CA VAL A 78 -31.16 -3.49 4.36
C VAL A 78 -31.34 -3.96 2.92
N PRO A 79 -31.78 -3.09 1.99
CA PRO A 79 -31.87 -3.47 0.58
C PRO A 79 -30.47 -3.61 -0.03
N ILE A 80 -30.27 -4.70 -0.77
CA ILE A 80 -29.02 -4.98 -1.50
C ILE A 80 -29.35 -5.00 -3.00
N PRO A 81 -28.61 -4.29 -3.88
CA PRO A 81 -28.83 -4.35 -5.33
C PRO A 81 -28.72 -5.77 -5.90
N ALA A 82 -29.51 -6.10 -6.92
CA ALA A 82 -29.43 -7.42 -7.57
C ALA A 82 -28.05 -7.68 -8.23
N ASP A 83 -27.36 -6.63 -8.65
CA ASP A 83 -26.03 -6.63 -9.25
C ASP A 83 -24.89 -6.40 -8.23
N ALA A 84 -25.19 -6.44 -6.92
CA ALA A 84 -24.21 -6.22 -5.87
C ALA A 84 -22.99 -7.14 -6.00
N LYS A 85 -21.81 -6.56 -5.82
CA LYS A 85 -20.53 -7.23 -5.67
C LYS A 85 -20.22 -7.43 -4.20
N VAL A 86 -19.41 -8.42 -3.90
CA VAL A 86 -18.97 -8.71 -2.53
C VAL A 86 -17.46 -8.71 -2.49
N VAL A 87 -16.89 -7.83 -1.68
CA VAL A 87 -15.43 -7.68 -1.59
C VAL A 87 -14.98 -7.92 -0.17
N ILE A 88 -13.92 -8.70 0.00
CA ILE A 88 -13.25 -8.80 1.31
C ILE A 88 -12.34 -7.58 1.44
N VAL A 89 -12.46 -6.88 2.57
CA VAL A 89 -11.66 -5.69 2.85
C VAL A 89 -10.83 -5.93 4.10
N ALA A 90 -9.52 -5.68 4.00
CA ALA A 90 -8.62 -5.72 5.14
C ALA A 90 -8.75 -4.42 5.96
N GLN A 91 -9.10 -4.55 7.24
CA GLN A 91 -9.08 -3.42 8.19
C GLN A 91 -7.66 -3.12 8.65
N SER A 92 -6.82 -4.15 8.72
CA SER A 92 -5.42 -4.07 9.12
C SER A 92 -4.59 -5.05 8.29
N LEU A 93 -3.27 -4.84 8.28
CA LEU A 93 -2.35 -5.72 7.58
C LEU A 93 -2.28 -7.14 8.19
N VAL A 94 -2.66 -7.33 9.46
CA VAL A 94 -2.30 -8.53 10.25
C VAL A 94 -3.47 -9.27 10.90
N GLY A 95 -4.75 -8.98 10.58
CA GLY A 95 -5.75 -9.97 11.03
C GLY A 95 -7.23 -9.69 10.92
N ALA A 96 -7.65 -8.43 10.90
CA ALA A 96 -9.08 -8.13 10.85
C ALA A 96 -9.52 -7.85 9.41
N ARG A 97 -10.46 -8.66 8.90
CA ARG A 97 -11.09 -8.47 7.59
C ARG A 97 -12.61 -8.46 7.75
N TYR A 98 -13.31 -7.82 6.83
CA TYR A 98 -14.76 -7.84 6.77
C TYR A 98 -15.23 -8.03 5.33
N VAL A 99 -16.47 -8.45 5.18
CA VAL A 99 -17.12 -8.53 3.88
C VAL A 99 -17.87 -7.22 3.61
N GLN A 100 -17.65 -6.61 2.45
CA GLN A 100 -18.40 -5.45 2.01
C GLN A 100 -19.28 -5.78 0.81
N LEU A 101 -20.58 -5.50 0.93
CA LEU A 101 -21.50 -5.47 -0.21
C LEU A 101 -21.46 -4.07 -0.85
N THR A 102 -21.26 -4.04 -2.17
CA THR A 102 -21.09 -2.80 -2.94
C THR A 102 -21.69 -2.91 -4.34
N PRO A 103 -22.29 -1.86 -4.90
CA PRO A 103 -22.56 -0.57 -4.28
C PRO A 103 -23.69 -0.64 -3.24
N ALA A 104 -23.82 0.40 -2.43
CA ALA A 104 -25.01 0.59 -1.60
C ALA A 104 -26.25 0.75 -2.50
N TYR A 105 -27.40 0.27 -2.02
CA TYR A 105 -28.64 0.36 -2.78
C TYR A 105 -29.07 1.81 -2.97
N ARG A 106 -29.29 2.20 -4.22
CA ARG A 106 -29.92 3.46 -4.58
C ARG A 106 -31.43 3.27 -4.53
N SER A 107 -32.19 4.32 -4.25
CA SER A 107 -33.65 4.28 -3.99
C SER A 107 -34.52 3.62 -5.07
N GLN A 108 -33.97 3.20 -6.20
CA GLN A 108 -34.66 2.54 -7.32
C GLN A 108 -33.84 1.35 -7.84
N GLY A 109 -34.52 0.27 -8.22
CA GLY A 109 -33.91 -0.89 -8.87
C GLY A 109 -34.38 -2.25 -8.33
N PRO A 110 -33.92 -3.35 -8.92
CA PRO A 110 -34.15 -4.69 -8.37
C PRO A 110 -33.25 -4.95 -7.16
N THR A 111 -33.78 -5.65 -6.16
CA THR A 111 -32.99 -6.11 -5.00
C THR A 111 -32.62 -7.59 -5.11
N LEU A 112 -31.49 -7.95 -4.49
CA LEU A 112 -31.02 -9.32 -4.46
C LEU A 112 -31.96 -10.19 -3.61
N PRO A 113 -32.53 -11.29 -4.13
CA PRO A 113 -33.47 -12.11 -3.39
C PRO A 113 -32.78 -12.87 -2.25
N ASN A 114 -33.59 -13.33 -1.28
CA ASN A 114 -33.10 -14.20 -0.22
C ASN A 114 -32.60 -15.54 -0.80
N GLY A 115 -31.45 -16.00 -0.33
CA GLY A 115 -30.79 -17.22 -0.80
C GLY A 115 -30.08 -17.08 -2.14
N ALA A 116 -29.91 -15.86 -2.65
CA ALA A 116 -29.15 -15.61 -3.88
C ALA A 116 -27.69 -16.05 -3.76
N VAL A 117 -27.10 -16.44 -4.90
CA VAL A 117 -25.68 -16.77 -5.02
C VAL A 117 -25.00 -15.69 -5.84
N ILE A 118 -23.97 -15.08 -5.29
CA ILE A 118 -23.09 -14.12 -5.96
C ILE A 118 -21.87 -14.91 -6.46
N PRO A 119 -21.69 -15.01 -7.79
CA PRO A 119 -20.66 -15.85 -8.38
C PRO A 119 -19.28 -15.17 -8.30
N LEU A 120 -18.23 -15.94 -8.60
CA LEU A 120 -16.83 -15.53 -8.45
C LEU A 120 -16.51 -14.22 -9.17
N GLU A 121 -17.09 -13.98 -10.34
CA GLU A 121 -16.86 -12.81 -11.19
C GLU A 121 -17.37 -11.50 -10.55
N ARG A 122 -18.24 -11.61 -9.54
CA ARG A 122 -18.78 -10.50 -8.75
C ARG A 122 -18.19 -10.45 -7.34
N THR A 123 -17.10 -11.16 -7.10
CA THR A 123 -16.38 -11.11 -5.84
C THR A 123 -14.95 -10.62 -6.02
N ALA A 124 -14.36 -10.08 -4.96
CA ALA A 124 -12.95 -9.74 -4.93
C ALA A 124 -12.34 -10.02 -3.56
N VAL A 125 -11.06 -10.40 -3.58
CA VAL A 125 -10.22 -10.60 -2.39
C VAL A 125 -9.07 -9.58 -2.42
N PRO A 126 -8.54 -9.15 -1.26
CA PRO A 126 -7.36 -8.31 -1.22
C PRO A 126 -6.17 -8.98 -1.90
N VAL A 127 -5.25 -8.18 -2.43
CA VAL A 127 -3.94 -8.69 -2.87
C VAL A 127 -3.15 -9.10 -1.64
N GLU A 128 -2.69 -10.35 -1.61
CA GLU A 128 -1.89 -10.88 -0.51
C GLU A 128 -0.41 -10.53 -0.68
N TRP A 129 0.35 -10.47 0.42
CA TRP A 129 1.77 -10.10 0.41
C TRP A 129 2.63 -11.03 -0.45
N ASP A 130 2.32 -12.33 -0.48
CA ASP A 130 3.03 -13.29 -1.31
C ASP A 130 2.84 -13.02 -2.81
N GLU A 131 1.68 -12.51 -3.20
CA GLU A 131 1.43 -12.07 -4.58
C GLU A 131 2.29 -10.83 -4.87
N VAL A 132 2.35 -9.85 -3.95
CA VAL A 132 3.22 -8.67 -4.09
C VAL A 132 4.70 -9.09 -4.19
N LYS A 133 5.18 -9.99 -3.32
CA LYS A 133 6.53 -10.56 -3.37
C LYS A 133 6.78 -11.28 -4.70
N THR A 134 5.81 -12.05 -5.20
CA THR A 134 5.92 -12.76 -6.47
C THR A 134 6.03 -11.79 -7.64
N GLN A 135 5.20 -10.76 -7.68
CA GLN A 135 5.24 -9.73 -8.72
C GLN A 135 6.54 -8.91 -8.65
N LEU A 136 7.01 -8.56 -7.45
CA LEU A 136 8.29 -7.87 -7.25
C LEU A 136 9.49 -8.75 -7.63
N THR A 137 9.46 -10.03 -7.29
CA THR A 137 10.51 -11.00 -7.65
C THR A 137 10.52 -11.22 -9.15
N ARG A 138 9.35 -11.34 -9.78
CA ARG A 138 9.21 -11.44 -11.24
C ARG A 138 9.78 -10.20 -11.91
N LEU A 139 9.40 -9.02 -11.45
CA LEU A 139 9.94 -7.75 -11.94
C LEU A 139 11.47 -7.69 -11.76
N ALA A 140 11.98 -8.06 -10.58
CA ALA A 140 13.41 -8.10 -10.30
C ALA A 140 14.16 -9.15 -11.12
N THR A 141 13.49 -10.25 -11.51
CA THR A 141 14.05 -11.29 -12.39
C THR A 141 14.05 -10.83 -13.85
N GLU A 142 12.97 -10.17 -14.30
CA GLU A 142 12.85 -9.60 -15.64
C GLU A 142 13.80 -8.41 -15.85
N LEU A 143 14.13 -7.67 -14.78
CA LEU A 143 15.05 -6.53 -14.78
C LEU A 143 16.47 -6.87 -14.29
N GLY A 144 16.67 -8.06 -13.72
CA GLY A 144 17.92 -8.48 -13.08
C GLY A 144 18.99 -8.92 -14.08
N PRO A 145 20.29 -8.81 -13.72
CA PRO A 145 21.42 -9.03 -14.63
C PRO A 145 21.70 -10.51 -14.95
N GLY A 146 20.74 -11.42 -14.74
CA GLY A 146 20.90 -12.87 -14.86
C GLY A 146 20.31 -13.49 -16.13
N LEU A 147 19.60 -12.72 -16.96
CA LEU A 147 19.18 -13.17 -18.27
C LEU A 147 20.23 -12.74 -19.28
N ASP A 148 20.70 -13.71 -20.06
CA ASP A 148 21.38 -13.50 -21.33
C ASP A 148 20.76 -12.27 -22.02
N LEU A 149 21.49 -11.15 -22.04
CA LEU A 149 20.92 -9.84 -22.40
C LEU A 149 20.28 -9.89 -23.79
N ALA A 150 20.77 -10.77 -24.66
CA ALA A 150 20.19 -11.05 -25.98
C ALA A 150 18.70 -11.50 -25.96
N GLY A 151 18.21 -12.03 -24.82
CA GLY A 151 16.85 -12.57 -24.68
C GLY A 151 15.89 -11.74 -23.80
N SER A 152 16.34 -10.70 -23.12
CA SER A 152 15.48 -9.87 -22.25
C SER A 152 14.66 -8.84 -23.06
N SER A 153 13.55 -8.33 -22.51
CA SER A 153 12.76 -7.26 -23.16
C SER A 153 13.58 -5.98 -23.32
N THR A 154 14.41 -5.65 -22.33
CA THR A 154 15.34 -4.51 -22.34
C THR A 154 16.46 -4.72 -23.35
N GLY A 155 17.05 -5.91 -23.42
CA GLY A 155 18.07 -6.22 -24.40
C GLY A 155 17.52 -6.27 -25.83
N ARG A 156 16.32 -6.84 -26.05
CA ARG A 156 15.62 -6.70 -27.34
C ARG A 156 15.30 -5.25 -27.68
N PHE A 157 14.96 -4.41 -26.70
CA PHE A 157 14.74 -2.98 -26.94
C PHE A 157 16.04 -2.29 -27.33
N ILE A 158 17.15 -2.58 -26.64
CA ILE A 158 18.47 -2.06 -26.95
C ILE A 158 18.96 -2.55 -28.32
N ASP A 159 18.80 -3.83 -28.63
CA ASP A 159 19.16 -4.43 -29.92
C ASP A 159 18.29 -3.87 -31.03
N ARG A 160 16.97 -3.75 -30.83
CA ARG A 160 16.06 -3.13 -31.82
C ARG A 160 16.34 -1.64 -32.00
N ALA A 161 16.71 -0.93 -30.94
CA ALA A 161 17.13 0.46 -31.02
C ALA A 161 18.48 0.58 -31.75
N ALA A 162 19.42 -0.32 -31.47
CA ALA A 162 20.70 -0.40 -32.15
C ALA A 162 20.53 -0.75 -33.64
N ASP A 163 19.68 -1.73 -33.99
CA ASP A 163 19.31 -2.10 -35.36
C ASP A 163 18.55 -0.98 -36.07
N ALA A 164 17.63 -0.31 -35.38
CA ALA A 164 16.91 0.83 -35.93
C ALA A 164 17.85 2.01 -36.21
N MET A 165 18.92 2.18 -35.43
CA MET A 165 19.94 3.21 -35.63
C MET A 165 21.04 2.78 -36.62
N ALA A 166 21.33 1.49 -36.74
CA ALA A 166 22.32 0.93 -37.66
C ALA A 166 21.88 1.17 -39.11
N GLY A 167 22.58 2.06 -39.80
CA GLY A 167 22.30 2.42 -41.20
C GLY A 167 21.19 3.45 -41.41
N ASN A 168 20.44 3.86 -40.36
CA ASN A 168 19.46 4.96 -40.46
C ASN A 168 19.93 6.26 -39.79
N GLY A 169 21.14 6.30 -39.23
CA GLY A 169 21.71 7.50 -38.62
C GLY A 169 21.73 8.71 -39.57
N ASP A 170 22.01 8.50 -40.85
CA ASP A 170 21.99 9.57 -41.85
C ASP A 170 20.58 10.06 -42.16
N LYS A 171 19.58 9.17 -42.17
CA LYS A 171 18.16 9.55 -42.31
C LYS A 171 17.68 10.36 -41.10
N LEU A 172 18.03 9.95 -39.89
CA LEU A 172 17.68 10.68 -38.67
C LEU A 172 18.34 12.07 -38.64
N ARG A 173 19.62 12.15 -39.02
CA ARG A 173 20.34 13.42 -39.19
C ARG A 173 19.66 14.30 -40.23
N GLN A 174 19.25 13.73 -41.36
CA GLN A 174 18.56 14.45 -42.43
C GLN A 174 17.18 14.95 -41.98
N THR A 175 16.41 14.16 -41.24
CA THR A 175 15.12 14.58 -40.66
C THR A 175 15.28 15.68 -39.62
N LEU A 176 16.29 15.57 -38.73
CA LEU A 176 16.60 16.63 -37.76
C LEU A 176 17.10 17.92 -38.45
N ALA A 177 17.90 17.79 -39.51
CA ALA A 177 18.33 18.92 -40.33
C ALA A 177 17.13 19.60 -41.02
N GLN A 178 16.20 18.83 -41.58
CA GLN A 178 14.96 19.34 -42.18
C GLN A 178 14.06 20.02 -41.13
N LEU A 179 13.87 19.41 -39.96
CA LEU A 179 13.11 20.01 -38.84
C LEU A 179 13.77 21.30 -38.34
N SER A 180 15.10 21.35 -38.26
CA SER A 180 15.85 22.56 -37.91
C SER A 180 15.76 23.64 -38.99
N GLY A 181 15.63 23.24 -40.26
CA GLY A 181 15.43 24.13 -41.40
C GLY A 181 14.03 24.74 -41.35
N ILE A 182 13.00 23.92 -41.11
CA ILE A 182 11.62 24.38 -40.90
C ILE A 182 11.54 25.28 -39.67
N GLY A 183 12.22 24.92 -38.57
CA GLY A 183 12.31 25.73 -37.36
C GLY A 183 13.01 27.07 -37.59
N ARG A 184 14.06 27.11 -38.41
CA ARG A 184 14.72 28.36 -38.82
C ARG A 184 13.82 29.22 -39.70
N VAL A 185 13.14 28.63 -40.69
CA VAL A 185 12.16 29.34 -41.54
C VAL A 185 10.97 29.88 -40.74
N LEU A 186 10.58 29.20 -39.67
CA LEU A 186 9.49 29.62 -38.79
C LEU A 186 9.94 30.63 -37.71
N ALA A 187 11.21 30.58 -37.30
CA ALA A 187 11.83 31.50 -36.33
C ALA A 187 12.32 32.80 -36.99
N ASP A 188 12.77 32.78 -38.24
CA ASP A 188 13.10 33.95 -39.06
C ASP A 188 11.85 34.61 -39.66
N GLY A 189 10.82 34.75 -38.83
CA GLY A 189 9.52 35.30 -39.22
C GLY A 189 9.64 36.52 -40.14
N SER A 190 8.99 36.41 -41.30
CA SER A 190 8.65 37.46 -42.28
C SER A 190 9.80 38.14 -43.03
N GLY A 191 9.97 37.74 -44.28
CA GLY A 191 10.80 38.48 -45.24
C GLY A 191 10.93 37.82 -46.59
N ASP A 192 9.79 37.56 -47.26
CA ASP A 192 9.60 37.71 -48.71
C ASP A 192 8.69 36.63 -49.33
N ILE A 193 7.40 36.68 -48.99
CA ILE A 193 6.33 36.01 -49.77
C ILE A 193 5.97 36.81 -51.03
N VAL A 194 6.55 38.01 -51.22
CA VAL A 194 6.27 38.88 -52.38
C VAL A 194 7.18 38.52 -53.57
N GLY A 195 8.43 38.09 -53.33
CA GLY A 195 9.34 37.54 -54.34
C GLY A 195 8.90 36.18 -54.91
N ILE A 196 8.08 35.44 -54.17
CA ILE A 196 7.47 34.18 -54.65
C ILE A 196 6.31 34.46 -55.64
N ILE A 197 5.74 35.68 -55.64
CA ILE A 197 4.65 36.06 -56.55
C ILE A 197 5.15 36.78 -57.81
N THR A 198 6.30 37.47 -57.75
CA THR A 198 6.88 38.13 -58.93
C THR A 198 7.43 37.13 -59.96
N GLU A 199 7.98 36.00 -59.51
CA GLU A 199 8.58 35.01 -60.43
C GLU A 199 7.57 34.01 -61.00
N LEU A 200 6.36 33.98 -60.46
CA LEU A 200 5.24 33.25 -61.04
C LEU A 200 4.62 33.97 -62.26
N GLN A 201 4.87 35.27 -62.45
CA GLN A 201 4.43 36.00 -63.65
C GLN A 201 5.34 35.75 -64.86
N HIS A 202 6.61 35.40 -64.64
CA HIS A 202 7.52 35.02 -65.73
C HIS A 202 7.26 33.60 -66.24
N PHE A 203 6.79 32.70 -65.36
CA PHE A 203 6.45 31.32 -65.71
C PHE A 203 5.16 31.19 -66.55
N VAL A 204 4.20 32.10 -66.41
CA VAL A 204 2.92 32.07 -67.18
C VAL A 204 3.06 32.69 -68.58
N THR A 205 4.07 33.53 -68.80
CA THR A 205 4.30 34.15 -70.13
C THR A 205 5.03 33.19 -71.08
N VAL A 206 5.91 32.33 -70.54
CA VAL A 206 6.63 31.31 -71.32
C VAL A 206 5.73 30.12 -71.68
N LEU A 207 4.70 29.82 -70.89
CA LEU A 207 3.77 28.73 -71.16
C LEU A 207 2.71 29.08 -72.22
N ARG A 208 2.80 30.25 -72.85
CA ARG A 208 1.83 30.74 -73.82
C ARG A 208 2.47 31.37 -75.05
N ASP A 209 3.53 30.77 -75.59
CA ASP A 209 3.80 30.84 -77.02
C ASP A 209 4.38 29.50 -77.50
N SER A 210 3.61 28.86 -78.37
CA SER A 210 3.76 27.49 -78.84
C SER A 210 4.82 27.38 -79.93
N ASP A 211 5.52 26.23 -79.91
CA ASP A 211 6.25 25.58 -81.01
C ASP A 211 7.46 26.35 -81.59
N VAL A 212 8.65 25.76 -81.70
CA VAL A 212 8.97 24.72 -82.70
C VAL A 212 10.14 23.87 -82.22
N GLN A 213 9.99 22.56 -82.44
CA GLN A 213 10.94 21.48 -82.17
C GLN A 213 12.26 21.60 -82.95
N ILE A 214 13.28 20.88 -82.44
CA ILE A 214 14.52 20.43 -83.13
C ILE A 214 15.74 21.37 -82.99
N VAL A 215 16.26 21.62 -81.78
CA VAL A 215 17.72 21.92 -81.56
C VAL A 215 18.28 21.33 -80.24
N GLU A 216 17.45 20.92 -79.27
CA GLU A 216 17.88 20.62 -77.89
C GLU A 216 18.67 19.32 -77.63
N PHE A 217 19.00 18.54 -78.66
CA PHE A 217 19.67 17.24 -78.46
C PHE A 217 21.20 17.34 -78.36
N GLN A 218 21.83 18.40 -78.89
CA GLN A 218 23.30 18.48 -78.95
C GLN A 218 23.97 19.13 -77.72
N ASN A 219 23.32 20.08 -77.03
CA ASN A 219 23.91 20.74 -75.85
C ASN A 219 23.81 19.92 -74.55
N ARG A 220 23.05 18.83 -74.54
CA ARG A 220 22.86 17.98 -73.34
C ARG A 220 24.00 16.99 -73.09
N LEU A 221 24.91 16.77 -74.04
CA LEU A 221 26.04 15.86 -73.86
C LEU A 221 27.25 16.51 -73.13
N ALA A 222 27.44 17.84 -73.25
CA ALA A 222 28.57 18.52 -72.59
C ALA A 222 28.33 18.73 -71.07
N SER A 223 27.10 19.00 -70.65
CA SER A 223 26.73 19.15 -69.22
C SER A 223 26.76 17.84 -68.44
N LEU A 224 26.62 16.68 -69.11
CA LEU A 224 26.63 15.38 -68.43
C LEU A 224 28.05 15.00 -67.96
N SER A 225 29.08 15.42 -68.70
CA SER A 225 30.48 15.15 -68.34
C SER A 225 31.01 16.03 -67.21
N SER A 226 30.56 17.29 -67.09
CA SER A 226 30.98 18.17 -65.98
C SER A 226 30.30 17.82 -64.66
N VAL A 227 29.02 17.46 -64.70
CA VAL A 227 28.28 17.00 -63.51
C VAL A 227 28.86 15.69 -62.96
N LEU A 228 29.43 14.85 -63.81
CA LEU A 228 30.05 13.59 -63.40
C LEU A 228 31.44 13.79 -62.78
N ASP A 229 32.15 14.87 -63.10
CA ASP A 229 33.46 15.21 -62.51
C ASP A 229 33.30 15.92 -61.16
N ASP A 230 32.37 16.87 -61.06
CA ASP A 230 32.04 17.54 -59.79
C ASP A 230 31.47 16.56 -58.74
N SER A 231 30.69 15.57 -59.18
CA SER A 231 30.17 14.52 -58.29
C SER A 231 31.26 13.64 -57.69
N ARG A 232 32.45 13.54 -58.31
CA ARG A 232 33.59 12.78 -57.75
C ARG A 232 34.31 13.57 -56.65
N SER A 233 34.49 14.86 -56.86
CA SER A 233 35.07 15.78 -55.87
C SER A 233 34.22 15.87 -54.59
N GLU A 234 32.89 15.99 -54.74
CA GLU A 234 31.98 16.03 -53.60
C GLU A 234 31.90 14.70 -52.84
N LEU A 235 32.03 13.57 -53.55
CA LEU A 235 32.07 12.25 -52.92
C LEU A 235 33.36 12.03 -52.10
N ASP A 236 34.51 12.48 -52.60
CA ASP A 236 35.78 12.40 -51.86
C ASP A 236 35.75 13.28 -50.59
N ALA A 237 35.17 14.47 -50.67
CA ALA A 237 34.96 15.33 -49.51
C ALA A 237 34.03 14.67 -48.48
N ALA A 238 32.90 14.09 -48.92
CA ALA A 238 31.96 13.39 -48.05
C ALA A 238 32.57 12.15 -47.38
N LEU A 239 33.43 11.40 -48.09
CA LEU A 239 34.13 10.24 -47.55
C LEU A 239 35.20 10.63 -46.52
N SER A 240 35.92 11.74 -46.76
CA SER A 240 36.87 12.31 -45.81
C SER A 240 36.16 12.77 -44.53
N GLU A 241 35.04 13.47 -44.66
CA GLU A 241 34.27 13.99 -43.53
C GLU A 241 33.58 12.88 -42.73
N LEU A 242 33.16 11.80 -43.40
CA LEU A 242 32.69 10.57 -42.76
C LEU A 242 33.81 9.93 -41.91
N SER A 243 35.05 9.91 -42.40
CA SER A 243 36.17 9.34 -41.64
C SER A 243 36.46 10.11 -40.34
N VAL A 244 36.34 11.44 -40.38
CA VAL A 244 36.47 12.32 -39.21
C VAL A 244 35.33 12.10 -38.22
N ALA A 245 34.09 12.03 -38.71
CA ALA A 245 32.91 11.79 -37.89
C ALA A 245 32.96 10.42 -37.19
N VAL A 246 33.43 9.37 -37.88
CA VAL A 246 33.62 8.04 -37.30
C VAL A 246 34.68 8.09 -36.19
N ALA A 247 35.77 8.83 -36.37
CA ALA A 247 36.81 8.99 -35.34
C ALA A 247 36.31 9.78 -34.12
N ASP A 248 35.44 10.78 -34.31
CA ASP A 248 34.80 11.54 -33.22
C ASP A 248 33.81 10.68 -32.43
N VAL A 249 33.00 9.86 -33.10
CA VAL A 249 32.10 8.90 -32.44
C VAL A 249 32.90 7.87 -31.65
N GLN A 250 33.99 7.35 -32.19
CA GLN A 250 34.88 6.43 -31.47
C GLN A 250 35.49 7.08 -30.23
N ARG A 251 35.93 8.35 -30.31
CA ARG A 251 36.43 9.12 -29.16
C ARG A 251 35.35 9.36 -28.11
N PHE A 252 34.13 9.73 -28.52
CA PHE A 252 33.01 9.94 -27.61
C PHE A 252 32.61 8.65 -26.89
N VAL A 253 32.54 7.52 -27.60
CA VAL A 253 32.24 6.21 -27.01
C VAL A 253 33.36 5.78 -26.06
N ALA A 254 34.63 5.96 -26.44
CA ALA A 254 35.76 5.65 -25.57
C ALA A 254 35.78 6.52 -24.30
N ALA A 255 35.45 7.81 -24.42
CA ALA A 255 35.42 8.76 -23.32
C ALA A 255 34.24 8.50 -22.35
N ASN A 256 33.09 8.03 -22.84
CA ASN A 256 31.89 7.83 -22.02
C ASN A 256 31.67 6.38 -21.55
N ARG A 257 32.38 5.41 -22.13
CA ARG A 257 32.37 4.01 -21.69
C ARG A 257 32.70 3.85 -20.20
N SER A 258 33.69 4.59 -19.70
CA SER A 258 34.11 4.55 -18.30
C SER A 258 33.01 5.08 -17.37
N GLY A 259 32.40 6.23 -17.69
CA GLY A 259 31.32 6.82 -16.91
C GLY A 259 30.06 5.95 -16.84
N ALA A 260 29.68 5.33 -17.96
CA ALA A 260 28.56 4.38 -17.97
C ALA A 260 28.87 3.12 -17.13
N SER A 261 30.09 2.58 -17.22
CA SER A 261 30.50 1.43 -16.42
C SER A 261 30.55 1.73 -14.92
N GLU A 262 30.99 2.94 -14.55
CA GLU A 262 31.03 3.40 -13.16
C GLU A 262 29.62 3.55 -12.59
N GLN A 263 28.67 4.11 -13.35
CA GLN A 263 27.28 4.23 -12.91
C GLN A 263 26.61 2.86 -12.73
N VAL A 264 26.87 1.91 -13.63
CA VAL A 264 26.37 0.54 -13.50
C VAL A 264 27.00 -0.15 -12.28
N GLN A 265 28.29 0.07 -12.00
CA GLN A 265 28.94 -0.45 -10.80
C GLN A 265 28.34 0.15 -9.52
N ARG A 266 28.15 1.48 -9.46
CA ARG A 266 27.51 2.16 -8.32
C ARG A 266 26.09 1.66 -8.08
N LEU A 267 25.30 1.48 -9.14
CA LEU A 267 23.96 0.91 -9.04
C LEU A 267 24.00 -0.54 -8.54
N ALA A 268 24.95 -1.33 -9.03
CA ALA A 268 25.15 -2.71 -8.59
C ALA A 268 25.63 -2.78 -7.13
N GLU A 269 26.36 -1.79 -6.62
CA GLU A 269 26.76 -1.69 -5.21
C GLU A 269 25.59 -1.33 -4.31
N VAL A 270 24.77 -0.34 -4.69
CA VAL A 270 23.55 0.01 -3.93
C VAL A 270 22.58 -1.17 -3.90
N THR A 271 22.41 -1.85 -5.03
CA THR A 271 21.53 -3.04 -5.12
C THR A 271 22.07 -4.19 -4.28
N ARG A 272 23.40 -4.43 -4.30
CA ARG A 272 24.03 -5.42 -3.42
C ARG A 272 23.84 -5.07 -1.95
N ASN A 273 24.08 -3.82 -1.56
CA ASN A 273 23.90 -3.38 -0.19
C ASN A 273 22.46 -3.63 0.31
N LEU A 274 21.47 -3.33 -0.52
CA LEU A 274 20.05 -3.58 -0.22
C LEU A 274 19.73 -5.08 -0.10
N VAL A 275 20.30 -5.92 -0.98
CA VAL A 275 20.12 -7.38 -0.93
C VAL A 275 20.83 -8.00 0.28
N ASP A 276 22.03 -7.52 0.61
CA ASP A 276 22.81 -7.96 1.77
C ASP A 276 22.09 -7.64 3.08
N HIS A 277 21.37 -6.52 3.13
CA HIS A 277 20.58 -6.07 4.30
C HIS A 277 19.08 -6.37 4.15
N ARG A 278 18.69 -7.33 3.30
CA ARG A 278 17.28 -7.68 3.09
C ARG A 278 16.56 -8.06 4.38
N GLY A 279 17.28 -8.69 5.32
CA GLY A 279 16.74 -9.09 6.63
C GLY A 279 16.40 -7.88 7.49
N ASP A 280 17.24 -6.84 7.46
CA ASP A 280 17.00 -5.60 8.22
C ASP A 280 15.80 -4.84 7.65
N VAL A 281 15.67 -4.82 6.31
CA VAL A 281 14.51 -4.22 5.64
C VAL A 281 13.23 -5.02 5.94
N GLU A 282 13.30 -6.35 5.94
CA GLU A 282 12.17 -7.21 6.32
C GLU A 282 11.75 -6.99 7.78
N GLU A 283 12.70 -6.98 8.71
CA GLU A 283 12.45 -6.73 10.13
C GLU A 283 11.85 -5.34 10.36
N LEU A 284 12.41 -4.32 9.69
CA LEU A 284 11.87 -2.96 9.74
C LEU A 284 10.43 -2.93 9.21
N LEU A 285 10.13 -3.56 8.07
CA LEU A 285 8.78 -3.61 7.52
C LEU A 285 7.82 -4.44 8.39
N HIS A 286 8.31 -5.41 9.15
CA HIS A 286 7.52 -6.19 10.10
C HIS A 286 7.16 -5.39 11.34
N ILE A 287 8.12 -4.68 11.92
CA ILE A 287 7.96 -3.92 13.16
C ILE A 287 7.25 -2.58 12.91
N PHE A 288 7.53 -1.93 11.78
CA PHE A 288 7.14 -0.54 11.53
C PHE A 288 5.62 -0.28 11.65
N PRO A 289 4.72 -1.10 11.06
CA PRO A 289 3.28 -0.85 11.16
C PRO A 289 2.77 -0.90 12.60
N THR A 290 3.21 -1.90 13.38
CA THR A 290 2.80 -2.04 14.78
C THR A 290 3.39 -0.92 15.63
N SER A 291 4.64 -0.53 15.38
CA SER A 291 5.28 0.60 16.09
C SER A 291 4.57 1.92 15.83
N ILE A 292 4.17 2.23 14.59
CA ILE A 292 3.39 3.43 14.29
C ILE A 292 2.00 3.36 14.91
N ALA A 293 1.31 2.22 14.83
CA ALA A 293 -0.01 2.07 15.44
C ALA A 293 0.05 2.25 16.96
N ASN A 294 1.06 1.66 17.61
CA ASN A 294 1.29 1.81 19.03
C ASN A 294 1.62 3.26 19.39
N PHE A 295 2.50 3.92 18.63
CA PHE A 295 2.81 5.34 18.81
C PHE A 295 1.56 6.21 18.68
N TYR A 296 0.74 6.00 17.65
CA TYR A 296 -0.51 6.73 17.47
C TYR A 296 -1.49 6.53 18.64
N ASN A 297 -1.58 5.31 19.17
CA ASN A 297 -2.47 4.99 20.29
C ASN A 297 -1.99 5.57 21.63
N ILE A 298 -0.69 5.78 21.80
CA ILE A 298 -0.14 6.42 23.01
C ILE A 298 0.04 7.92 22.84
N TYR A 299 0.11 8.48 21.64
CA TYR A 299 0.33 9.91 21.47
C TYR A 299 -0.88 10.74 21.93
N ASN A 300 -0.64 11.64 22.88
CA ASN A 300 -1.64 12.59 23.37
C ASN A 300 -1.40 13.98 22.74
N PRO A 301 -2.30 14.45 21.86
CA PRO A 301 -2.12 15.72 21.14
C PRO A 301 -2.21 16.96 22.04
N ASP A 302 -2.91 16.90 23.16
CA ASP A 302 -3.09 18.05 24.07
C ASP A 302 -1.82 18.37 24.87
N THR A 303 -0.98 17.36 25.07
CA THR A 303 0.29 17.46 25.81
C THR A 303 1.52 17.32 24.93
N ALA A 304 1.33 17.02 23.64
CA ALA A 304 2.40 16.66 22.71
C ALA A 304 3.36 15.60 23.29
N THR A 305 2.82 14.66 24.08
CA THR A 305 3.58 13.61 24.76
C THR A 305 2.89 12.26 24.62
N GLU A 306 3.58 11.20 25.00
CA GLU A 306 3.05 9.85 25.04
C GLU A 306 2.30 9.61 26.35
N ALA A 307 1.03 9.22 26.26
CA ALA A 307 0.23 8.66 27.32
C ALA A 307 0.70 7.23 27.61
N GLY A 308 1.50 7.09 28.67
CA GLY A 308 1.94 5.82 29.20
C GLY A 308 1.70 5.75 30.71
N VAL A 309 1.54 4.53 31.22
CA VAL A 309 1.66 4.29 32.66
C VAL A 309 3.08 3.81 32.91
N PHE A 310 3.73 4.37 33.94
CA PHE A 310 5.01 3.82 34.40
C PHE A 310 4.77 2.42 34.96
N VAL A 311 5.12 1.40 34.17
CA VAL A 311 5.10 0.00 34.62
C VAL A 311 6.51 -0.38 35.03
N VAL A 312 6.68 -0.71 36.31
CA VAL A 312 7.93 -1.29 36.80
C VAL A 312 7.92 -2.77 36.41
N ASN A 313 8.37 -3.06 35.18
CA ASN A 313 8.29 -4.40 34.56
C ASN A 313 8.94 -5.53 35.38
N ASN A 314 9.80 -5.22 36.36
CA ASN A 314 10.50 -6.19 37.22
C ASN A 314 9.79 -6.48 38.56
N PHE A 315 8.65 -5.88 38.87
CA PHE A 315 7.91 -6.16 40.12
C PHE A 315 6.90 -7.32 40.02
N SER A 316 6.74 -7.91 38.84
CA SER A 316 6.01 -9.17 38.65
C SER A 316 6.70 -10.36 39.33
N SER A 317 8.01 -10.23 39.61
CA SER A 317 8.81 -11.13 40.43
C SER A 317 9.65 -10.30 41.42
N PRO A 318 9.06 -9.84 42.53
CA PRO A 318 9.77 -9.01 43.51
C PRO A 318 10.94 -9.79 44.15
N VAL A 319 10.86 -11.12 44.15
CA VAL A 319 11.98 -12.02 44.48
C VAL A 319 13.14 -11.79 43.51
N GLN A 320 12.92 -11.83 42.19
CA GLN A 320 14.00 -11.61 41.23
C GLN A 320 14.59 -10.20 41.34
N PHE A 321 13.76 -9.17 41.53
CA PHE A 321 14.23 -7.80 41.70
C PHE A 321 15.12 -7.63 42.94
N VAL A 322 14.67 -8.07 44.12
CA VAL A 322 15.42 -7.94 45.37
C VAL A 322 16.64 -8.87 45.40
N CYS A 323 16.51 -10.11 44.93
CA CYS A 323 17.61 -11.06 44.97
C CYS A 323 18.71 -10.75 43.94
N SER A 324 18.36 -10.18 42.77
CA SER A 324 19.37 -9.75 41.77
C SER A 324 20.17 -8.54 42.25
N SER A 325 19.53 -7.60 42.95
CA SER A 325 20.21 -6.44 43.52
C SER A 325 21.11 -6.82 44.70
N ILE A 326 20.72 -7.77 45.56
CA ILE A 326 21.60 -8.33 46.61
C ILE A 326 22.77 -9.11 46.00
N ALA A 327 22.52 -9.95 44.99
CA ALA A 327 23.57 -10.71 44.30
C ALA A 327 24.62 -9.78 43.66
N SER A 328 24.18 -8.63 43.14
CA SER A 328 25.06 -7.61 42.57
C SER A 328 25.94 -6.90 43.61
N LEU A 329 25.54 -6.88 44.89
CA LEU A 329 26.29 -6.21 45.96
C LEU A 329 27.28 -7.14 46.67
N GLU A 330 27.00 -8.43 46.76
CA GLU A 330 27.81 -9.39 47.53
C GLU A 330 28.83 -10.21 46.70
N GLN A 331 28.95 -9.96 45.38
CA GLN A 331 29.82 -10.73 44.46
C GLN A 331 29.66 -12.26 44.54
N THR A 332 28.47 -12.75 44.94
CA THR A 332 28.18 -14.19 45.01
C THR A 332 27.67 -14.68 43.65
N THR A 333 27.72 -16.00 43.41
CA THR A 333 27.07 -16.56 42.22
C THR A 333 25.56 -16.34 42.29
N THR A 334 24.95 -15.93 41.17
CA THR A 334 23.51 -15.64 41.07
C THR A 334 22.62 -16.77 41.59
N ALA A 335 23.09 -18.03 41.51
CA ALA A 335 22.39 -19.20 42.01
C ALA A 335 22.37 -19.32 43.55
N GLU A 336 23.43 -18.91 44.24
CA GLU A 336 23.54 -19.04 45.70
C GLU A 336 22.80 -17.89 46.41
N ALA A 337 22.97 -16.66 45.93
CA ALA A 337 22.18 -15.52 46.40
C ALA A 337 20.67 -15.73 46.19
N ALA A 338 20.25 -16.25 45.03
CA ALA A 338 18.85 -16.55 44.77
C ALA A 338 18.28 -17.66 45.67
N ARG A 339 19.11 -18.58 46.16
CA ARG A 339 18.68 -19.63 47.10
C ARG A 339 18.44 -19.05 48.50
N LYS A 340 19.45 -18.37 49.06
CA LYS A 340 19.36 -17.73 50.38
C LYS A 340 18.24 -16.68 50.43
N CYS A 341 18.11 -15.87 49.38
CA CYS A 341 17.08 -14.85 49.30
C CYS A 341 15.66 -15.46 49.25
N ARG A 342 15.45 -16.59 48.56
CA ARG A 342 14.18 -17.34 48.62
C ARG A 342 13.89 -17.87 50.01
N ASP A 343 14.89 -18.42 50.69
CA ASP A 343 14.72 -19.06 52.00
C ASP A 343 14.41 -18.05 53.11
N TYR A 344 15.02 -16.85 53.06
CA TYR A 344 14.81 -15.80 54.06
C TYR A 344 13.61 -14.90 53.77
N LEU A 345 13.38 -14.55 52.50
CA LEU A 345 12.38 -13.54 52.12
C LEU A 345 11.15 -14.13 51.45
N GLY A 346 11.18 -15.41 51.04
CA GLY A 346 10.06 -16.09 50.39
C GLY A 346 8.71 -16.00 51.12
N PRO A 347 8.63 -16.16 52.46
CA PRO A 347 7.37 -16.07 53.20
C PRO A 347 6.73 -14.68 53.20
N VAL A 348 7.52 -13.61 53.07
CA VAL A 348 7.05 -12.22 53.16
C VAL A 348 6.89 -11.58 51.78
N ILE A 349 7.78 -11.88 50.83
CA ILE A 349 7.77 -11.28 49.48
C ILE A 349 6.62 -11.79 48.62
N GLY A 350 6.10 -12.99 48.86
CA GLY A 350 4.88 -13.46 48.17
C GLY A 350 3.65 -12.57 48.40
N LEU A 351 3.63 -11.80 49.49
CA LEU A 351 2.58 -10.82 49.81
C LEU A 351 2.77 -9.47 49.10
N LEU A 352 3.92 -9.25 48.45
CA LEU A 352 4.27 -8.02 47.73
C LEU A 352 4.20 -8.18 46.20
N ASN A 353 3.51 -9.23 45.72
CA ASN A 353 3.29 -9.41 44.29
C ASN A 353 2.14 -8.50 43.83
N PHE A 354 2.49 -7.36 43.24
CA PHE A 354 1.53 -6.45 42.64
C PHE A 354 2.04 -5.97 41.29
N ASN A 355 1.18 -6.04 40.27
CA ASN A 355 1.49 -5.52 38.94
C ASN A 355 1.43 -3.98 38.89
N TYR A 356 0.75 -3.37 39.88
CA TYR A 356 0.57 -1.93 40.05
C TYR A 356 0.66 -1.59 41.54
N LEU A 357 1.17 -0.41 41.88
CA LEU A 357 1.25 -0.01 43.29
C LEU A 357 -0.16 -0.02 43.93
N PRO A 358 -0.31 -0.58 45.15
CA PRO A 358 -1.62 -0.73 45.80
C PRO A 358 -2.21 0.61 46.27
N PHE A 359 -1.48 1.70 46.10
CA PHE A 359 -1.93 3.07 46.28
C PHE A 359 -1.93 3.77 44.92
N PRO A 360 -3.00 4.50 44.56
CA PRO A 360 -3.07 5.22 43.30
C PRO A 360 -2.08 6.39 43.33
N VAL A 361 -0.87 6.15 42.82
CA VAL A 361 0.06 7.21 42.44
C VAL A 361 -0.09 7.40 40.94
N ASN A 362 -0.83 8.44 40.56
CA ASN A 362 -0.68 9.06 39.25
C ASN A 362 0.19 10.32 39.44
N PRO A 363 1.53 10.20 39.41
CA PRO A 363 2.42 11.34 39.70
C PRO A 363 2.31 12.45 38.64
N LEU A 364 1.63 12.19 37.52
CA LEU A 364 1.40 13.13 36.43
C LEU A 364 -0.09 13.10 36.06
N HIS A 365 -0.87 13.96 36.72
CA HIS A 365 -2.20 14.29 36.20
C HIS A 365 -2.03 14.97 34.84
N GLY A 366 -2.18 14.19 33.76
CA GLY A 366 -2.33 14.74 32.43
C GLY A 366 -3.63 15.55 32.34
N PRO A 367 -3.69 16.58 31.49
CA PRO A 367 -4.93 17.29 31.24
C PRO A 367 -5.99 16.30 30.76
N THR A 368 -7.15 16.31 31.43
CA THR A 368 -8.34 15.60 30.96
C THR A 368 -8.90 16.31 29.73
N ALA A 369 -9.63 15.58 28.88
CA ALA A 369 -10.32 16.16 27.74
C ALA A 369 -11.08 17.44 28.15
N ARG A 370 -10.85 18.54 27.43
CA ARG A 370 -11.46 19.82 27.75
C ARG A 370 -12.99 19.67 27.67
N PRO A 371 -13.78 20.36 28.52
CA PRO A 371 -15.24 20.26 28.47
C PRO A 371 -15.82 20.55 27.08
N GLU A 372 -15.20 21.47 26.34
CA GLU A 372 -15.52 21.84 24.96
C GLU A 372 -15.19 20.77 23.90
N SER A 373 -14.38 19.76 24.26
CA SER A 373 -14.01 18.63 23.41
C SER A 373 -14.83 17.36 23.73
N LEU A 374 -15.74 17.42 24.70
CA LEU A 374 -16.61 16.32 25.09
C LEU A 374 -18.00 16.50 24.47
N ILE A 375 -18.35 15.63 23.53
CA ILE A 375 -19.68 15.58 22.93
C ILE A 375 -20.52 14.61 23.76
N TYR A 376 -21.56 15.13 24.39
CA TYR A 376 -22.52 14.33 25.14
C TYR A 376 -23.69 13.96 24.23
N THR A 377 -24.17 12.72 24.31
CA THR A 377 -25.34 12.25 23.54
C THR A 377 -26.62 12.99 23.93
N GLU A 378 -26.72 13.41 25.19
CA GLU A 378 -27.85 14.17 25.73
C GLU A 378 -27.37 15.30 26.64
N ASP A 379 -28.03 16.46 26.58
CA ASP A 379 -27.64 17.66 27.35
C ASP A 379 -27.66 17.44 28.86
N HIS A 380 -28.47 16.50 29.37
CA HIS A 380 -28.53 16.19 30.80
C HIS A 380 -27.29 15.44 31.31
N LEU A 381 -26.48 14.87 30.42
CA LEU A 381 -25.24 14.17 30.77
C LEU A 381 -24.06 15.13 30.94
N ILE A 382 -24.21 16.39 30.52
CA ILE A 382 -23.19 17.42 30.72
C ILE A 382 -23.05 17.65 32.23
N PRO A 383 -21.87 17.39 32.84
CA PRO A 383 -21.67 17.59 34.25
C PRO A 383 -21.95 19.04 34.62
N GLN A 384 -22.99 19.28 35.41
CA GLN A 384 -23.21 20.60 35.97
C GLN A 384 -22.08 20.86 36.96
N VAL A 385 -21.33 21.94 36.74
CA VAL A 385 -20.26 22.34 37.65
C VAL A 385 -20.89 22.69 39.00
N VAL A 386 -20.98 21.72 39.90
CA VAL A 386 -21.37 21.95 41.28
C VAL A 386 -20.15 22.55 41.97
N ALA A 387 -20.09 23.88 41.99
CA ALA A 387 -19.15 24.60 42.83
C ALA A 387 -19.55 24.39 44.30
N THR A 388 -19.14 23.29 44.91
CA THR A 388 -19.08 23.10 46.36
C THR A 388 -18.29 21.82 46.66
N GLU A 389 -16.99 21.86 46.41
CA GLU A 389 -16.10 20.93 47.10
C GLU A 389 -16.01 21.41 48.56
N SER A 390 -16.65 20.69 49.48
CA SER A 390 -16.39 20.89 50.90
C SER A 390 -14.91 20.61 51.15
N PRO A 391 -14.19 21.41 51.96
CA PRO A 391 -12.76 21.19 52.16
C PRO A 391 -12.54 19.75 52.67
N PRO A 392 -11.54 19.04 52.15
CA PRO A 392 -11.28 17.67 52.56
C PRO A 392 -11.04 17.64 54.08
N PRO A 393 -11.52 16.60 54.78
CA PRO A 393 -11.26 16.46 56.21
C PRO A 393 -9.75 16.52 56.44
N PRO A 394 -9.28 17.20 57.51
CA PRO A 394 -7.86 17.32 57.79
C PRO A 394 -7.24 15.93 57.88
N MET A 395 -6.16 15.71 57.12
CA MET A 395 -5.45 14.44 57.15
C MET A 395 -4.99 14.12 58.57
N PRO A 396 -5.13 12.86 59.03
CA PRO A 396 -4.61 12.45 60.33
C PRO A 396 -3.10 12.70 60.40
N SER A 397 -2.62 13.18 61.54
CA SER A 397 -1.20 13.45 61.71
C SER A 397 -0.41 12.14 61.63
N THR A 398 0.88 12.20 61.31
CA THR A 398 1.76 11.02 61.34
C THR A 398 1.76 10.31 62.69
N ALA A 399 1.47 11.04 63.78
CA ALA A 399 1.30 10.48 65.11
C ALA A 399 0.02 9.62 65.24
N ASP A 400 -1.07 10.00 64.58
CA ASP A 400 -2.34 9.28 64.60
C ASP A 400 -2.29 7.98 63.78
N ILE A 401 -1.47 7.96 62.72
CA ILE A 401 -1.26 6.79 61.86
C ILE A 401 -0.35 5.76 62.55
N LEU A 402 0.67 6.23 63.28
CA LEU A 402 1.63 5.33 63.95
C LEU A 402 1.13 4.78 65.29
N PHE A 403 0.17 5.44 65.94
CA PHE A 403 -0.38 5.01 67.24
C PHE A 403 -1.91 5.16 67.29
N PRO A 404 -2.67 4.22 66.69
CA PRO A 404 -4.12 4.27 66.73
C PRO A 404 -4.61 3.97 68.16
N GLY A 405 -5.04 5.00 68.89
CA GLY A 405 -5.59 4.86 70.26
C GLY A 405 -5.13 5.88 71.31
N GLY A 406 -4.23 6.81 70.95
CA GLY A 406 -3.85 7.92 71.81
C GLY A 406 -2.79 7.60 72.86
N ARG A 407 -1.88 8.55 73.06
CA ARG A 407 -0.86 8.55 74.13
C ARG A 407 -1.56 8.60 75.50
N ARG A 408 -1.29 7.62 76.36
CA ARG A 408 -1.34 7.83 77.82
C ARG A 408 0.02 8.25 78.32
#